data_AF-A0A1J8QGU3-F1
#
_entry.id   AF-A0A1J8QGU3-F1
#
_cell.length_a   1.000
_cell.length_b   1.000
_cell.length_c   1.000
_cell.angle_alpha   90.00
_cell.angle_beta   90.00
_cell.angle_gamma   90.00
#
_symmetry.space_group_name_H-M   'P 1'
#
loop_
_entity.id
_entity.type
_entity.pdbx_description
1 polymer ?
#
loop_
_entity_poly.entity_id
_entity_poly.type
_entity_poly.pdbx_seq_one_letter_code
_entity_poly.pdbx_strand_id
1 'polypeptide(L)'
;MYSLLIGFACLASASSVYYLIRKRFAQCEPKGTHQSPLPPGPERKPLIGNLFDIPLVDTAKVFAEWRSLYGDIIYLEALHQRMLVLGSFEAANELLAKKSTIYSDRPGLIMLGELMGLDQSFPLLGYCAGWKDQRKLAHLALNSDAIKGYTALQEEAVVLFLDSLVDNPSDFASQLRLASGRIVLSMTYGVPIKSPESINFIAELEIMMEIIGRGMMPGAYLVDMLPWLKRIPSWVPFNNINSIATEGRTRLLRVVGPPFEYVKQQVSTGSANTSFTATCLELEGATEMEHHIRWSAGSMYGGRLKYTLLRFDIDSH
;
A
#
# COMPACT_ATOMS: atom_id res chain seq x y z
N MET A 1 -40.77 20.32 26.06
CA MET A 1 -41.32 20.42 24.69
C MET A 1 -40.22 20.59 23.63
N TYR A 2 -39.23 21.46 23.83
CA TYR A 2 -38.11 21.67 22.90
C TYR A 2 -37.21 20.44 22.65
N SER A 3 -36.91 19.62 23.66
CA SER A 3 -36.05 18.44 23.49
C SER A 3 -36.68 17.33 22.64
N LEU A 4 -38.02 17.20 22.69
CA LEU A 4 -38.75 16.26 21.84
C LEU A 4 -38.76 16.72 20.38
N LEU A 5 -38.95 18.02 20.13
CA LEU A 5 -38.90 18.63 18.79
C LEU A 5 -37.52 18.47 18.12
N ILE A 6 -36.43 18.61 18.89
CA ILE A 6 -35.06 18.38 18.39
C ILE A 6 -34.86 16.89 18.05
N GLY A 7 -35.37 15.98 18.89
CA GLY A 7 -35.33 14.54 18.62
C GLY A 7 -36.05 14.14 17.33
N PHE A 8 -37.25 14.67 17.08
CA PHE A 8 -38.00 14.43 15.85
C PHE A 8 -37.32 15.05 14.62
N ALA A 9 -36.72 16.24 14.75
CA ALA A 9 -35.96 16.87 13.67
C ALA A 9 -34.71 16.06 13.28
N CYS A 10 -33.98 15.49 14.26
CA CYS A 10 -32.84 14.61 14.01
C CYS A 10 -33.24 13.27 13.38
N LEU A 11 -34.38 12.69 13.77
CA LEU A 11 -34.89 11.45 13.17
C LEU A 11 -35.40 11.67 11.74
N ALA A 12 -36.04 12.81 11.47
CA ALA A 12 -36.51 13.19 10.14
C ALA A 12 -35.34 13.51 9.19
N SER A 13 -34.28 14.16 9.69
CA SER A 13 -33.07 14.42 8.91
C SER A 13 -32.30 13.13 8.64
N ALA A 14 -32.16 12.24 9.63
CA ALA A 14 -31.54 10.92 9.45
C ALA A 14 -32.33 10.05 8.46
N SER A 15 -33.67 10.08 8.52
CA SER A 15 -34.53 9.33 7.58
C SER A 15 -34.49 9.91 6.17
N SER A 16 -34.40 11.24 6.03
CA SER A 16 -34.25 11.90 4.73
C SER A 16 -32.87 11.65 4.13
N VAL A 17 -31.81 11.69 4.94
CA VAL A 17 -30.45 11.32 4.52
C VAL A 17 -30.43 9.84 4.13
N TYR A 18 -31.02 8.94 4.92
CA TYR A 18 -31.16 7.52 4.60
C TYR A 18 -31.92 7.29 3.28
N TYR A 19 -33.03 8.01 3.06
CA TYR A 19 -33.80 7.93 1.83
C TYR A 19 -33.02 8.45 0.61
N LEU A 20 -32.30 9.57 0.75
CA LEU A 20 -31.47 10.14 -0.31
C LEU A 20 -30.27 9.26 -0.64
N ILE A 21 -29.65 8.66 0.38
CA ILE A 21 -28.59 7.66 0.25
C ILE A 21 -29.12 6.43 -0.52
N ARG A 22 -30.26 5.87 -0.09
CA ARG A 22 -30.90 4.72 -0.75
C ARG A 22 -31.30 5.03 -2.20
N LYS A 23 -31.84 6.22 -2.46
CA LYS A 23 -32.25 6.65 -3.80
C LYS A 23 -31.05 6.83 -4.73
N ARG A 24 -29.94 7.38 -4.24
CA ARG A 24 -28.70 7.46 -5.02
C ARG A 24 -28.09 6.08 -5.28
N PHE A 25 -28.08 5.19 -4.29
CA PHE A 25 -27.58 3.83 -4.48
C PHE A 25 -28.45 3.02 -5.47
N ALA A 26 -29.77 3.15 -5.40
CA ALA A 26 -30.69 2.51 -6.34
C ALA A 26 -30.62 3.09 -7.78
N GLN A 27 -30.10 4.30 -7.95
CA GLN A 27 -29.88 4.91 -9.27
C GLN A 27 -28.53 4.53 -9.89
N CYS A 28 -27.58 4.03 -9.09
CA CYS A 28 -26.29 3.51 -9.55
C CYS A 28 -26.31 2.01 -9.86
N GLU A 29 -27.42 1.31 -9.61
CA GLU A 29 -27.60 -0.06 -10.13
C GLU A 29 -27.87 0.00 -11.64
N PRO A 30 -26.96 -0.52 -12.49
CA PRO A 30 -27.19 -0.54 -13.92
C PRO A 30 -28.42 -1.40 -14.23
N LYS A 31 -29.48 -0.78 -14.74
CA LYS A 31 -30.67 -1.47 -15.25
C LYS A 31 -30.36 -2.13 -16.60
N GLY A 32 -30.04 -3.43 -16.54
CA GLY A 32 -30.30 -4.40 -17.61
C GLY A 32 -29.16 -4.71 -18.58
N THR A 33 -28.77 -5.98 -18.64
CA THR A 33 -28.50 -6.88 -19.80
C THR A 33 -28.01 -8.21 -19.22
N HIS A 34 -28.48 -9.37 -19.70
CA HIS A 34 -28.12 -10.74 -19.27
C HIS A 34 -26.88 -10.81 -18.36
N GLN A 35 -27.08 -10.67 -17.05
CA GLN A 35 -25.97 -10.74 -16.11
C GLN A 35 -25.63 -12.22 -15.99
N SER A 36 -24.49 -12.61 -16.56
CA SER A 36 -23.82 -13.83 -16.11
C SER A 36 -23.84 -13.83 -14.59
N PRO A 37 -24.22 -14.94 -13.95
CA PRO A 37 -24.27 -15.00 -12.50
C PRO A 37 -22.91 -14.57 -11.94
N LEU A 38 -22.93 -13.74 -10.89
CA LEU A 38 -21.71 -13.38 -10.19
C LEU A 38 -21.02 -14.67 -9.70
N PRO A 39 -19.68 -14.67 -9.59
CA PRO A 39 -18.99 -15.81 -9.00
C PRO A 39 -19.55 -16.13 -7.60
N PRO A 40 -19.45 -17.38 -7.15
CA PRO A 40 -19.93 -17.82 -5.83
C PRO A 40 -19.17 -17.13 -4.70
N GLY A 41 -19.77 -17.09 -3.50
CA GLY A 41 -19.16 -16.55 -2.30
C GLY A 41 -20.14 -16.52 -1.12
N PRO A 42 -19.67 -16.08 0.06
CA PRO A 42 -20.51 -15.89 1.23
C PRO A 42 -21.73 -15.01 0.94
N GLU A 43 -22.87 -15.35 1.54
CA GLU A 43 -24.11 -14.60 1.34
C GLU A 43 -23.96 -13.14 1.75
N ARG A 44 -24.34 -12.23 0.86
CA ARG A 44 -24.25 -10.78 1.08
C ARG A 44 -25.34 -10.32 2.03
N LYS A 45 -24.95 -9.70 3.15
CA LYS A 45 -25.91 -9.05 4.05
C LYS A 45 -26.45 -7.75 3.41
N PRO A 46 -27.72 -7.36 3.65
CA PRO A 46 -28.27 -6.12 3.12
C PRO A 46 -27.42 -4.91 3.50
N LEU A 47 -27.24 -3.96 2.57
CA LEU A 47 -26.51 -2.68 2.69
C LEU A 47 -24.98 -2.79 2.87
N ILE A 48 -24.51 -3.68 3.73
CA ILE A 48 -23.08 -3.81 4.08
C ILE A 48 -22.35 -4.90 3.28
N GLY A 49 -23.09 -5.81 2.66
CA GLY A 49 -22.55 -6.98 1.97
C GLY A 49 -21.82 -7.93 2.93
N ASN A 50 -20.59 -8.28 2.59
CA ASN A 50 -19.69 -9.19 3.30
C ASN A 50 -18.72 -8.47 4.25
N LEU A 51 -18.94 -7.19 4.60
CA LEU A 51 -18.00 -6.42 5.43
C LEU A 51 -17.56 -7.17 6.70
N PHE A 52 -18.51 -7.77 7.41
CA PHE A 52 -18.23 -8.52 8.64
C PHE A 52 -17.88 -9.99 8.41
N ASP A 53 -18.01 -10.47 7.17
CA ASP A 53 -17.60 -11.83 6.79
C ASP A 53 -16.14 -11.84 6.33
N ILE A 54 -15.57 -10.70 5.93
CA ILE A 54 -14.17 -10.58 5.52
C ILE A 54 -13.25 -10.75 6.73
N PRO A 55 -12.33 -11.73 6.71
CA PRO A 55 -11.42 -11.99 7.82
C PRO A 55 -10.39 -10.88 7.98
N LEU A 56 -10.29 -10.33 9.18
CA LEU A 56 -9.28 -9.33 9.56
C LEU A 56 -7.96 -9.95 10.01
N VAL A 57 -7.98 -11.23 10.37
CA VAL A 57 -6.84 -12.03 10.86
C VAL A 57 -6.78 -13.30 10.02
N ASP A 58 -5.57 -13.77 9.71
CA ASP A 58 -5.33 -14.98 8.93
C ASP A 58 -6.10 -15.03 7.60
N THR A 59 -6.25 -13.87 6.95
CA THR A 59 -7.04 -13.68 5.72
C THR A 59 -6.70 -14.70 4.64
N ALA A 60 -5.41 -15.02 4.46
CA ALA A 60 -4.95 -16.00 3.48
C ALA A 60 -5.45 -17.42 3.80
N LYS A 61 -5.44 -17.82 5.07
CA LYS A 61 -5.92 -19.13 5.52
C LYS A 61 -7.42 -19.26 5.30
N VAL A 62 -8.19 -18.26 5.75
CA VAL A 62 -9.64 -18.24 5.59
C VAL A 62 -10.04 -18.25 4.10
N PHE A 63 -9.33 -17.51 3.25
CA PHE A 63 -9.58 -17.55 1.81
C PHE A 63 -9.21 -18.89 1.17
N ALA A 64 -8.19 -19.59 1.66
CA ALA A 64 -7.87 -20.95 1.23
C ALA A 64 -8.96 -21.96 1.64
N GLU A 65 -9.52 -21.82 2.85
CA GLU A 65 -10.66 -22.62 3.29
C GLU A 65 -11.90 -22.33 2.43
N TRP A 66 -12.18 -21.06 2.15
CA TRP A 66 -13.29 -20.64 1.29
C TRP A 66 -13.16 -21.11 -0.14
N ARG A 67 -11.93 -21.26 -0.66
CA ARG A 67 -11.72 -21.87 -1.98
C ARG A 67 -12.33 -23.27 -2.05
N SER A 68 -12.23 -24.05 -0.98
CA SER A 68 -12.82 -25.40 -0.93
C SER A 68 -14.35 -25.38 -0.90
N LEU A 69 -14.96 -24.28 -0.45
CA LEU A 69 -16.41 -24.11 -0.34
C LEU A 69 -17.04 -23.49 -1.59
N TYR A 70 -16.38 -22.49 -2.17
CA TYR A 70 -16.93 -21.66 -3.25
C TYR A 70 -16.19 -21.85 -4.58
N GLY A 71 -15.02 -22.49 -4.59
CA GLY A 71 -14.20 -22.71 -5.79
C GLY A 71 -13.11 -21.67 -5.99
N ASP A 72 -12.52 -21.66 -7.20
CA ASP A 72 -11.30 -20.91 -7.51
C ASP A 72 -11.47 -19.39 -7.64
N ILE A 73 -12.70 -18.90 -7.81
CA ILE A 73 -13.00 -17.47 -7.90
C ILE A 73 -14.14 -17.17 -6.94
N ILE A 74 -13.85 -16.39 -5.90
CA ILE A 74 -14.79 -16.06 -4.84
C ILE A 74 -15.17 -14.59 -4.98
N TYR A 75 -16.47 -14.30 -5.07
CA TYR A 75 -16.99 -12.94 -5.09
C TYR A 75 -17.32 -12.46 -3.67
N LEU A 76 -16.87 -11.26 -3.36
CA LEU A 76 -17.18 -10.55 -2.12
C LEU A 76 -17.61 -9.13 -2.45
N GLU A 77 -18.47 -8.57 -1.63
CA GLU A 77 -18.86 -7.17 -1.75
C GLU A 77 -18.91 -6.54 -0.37
N ALA A 78 -18.08 -5.54 -0.07
CA ALA A 78 -18.15 -4.83 1.19
C ALA A 78 -18.41 -3.35 0.91
N LEU A 79 -19.51 -2.81 1.44
CA LEU A 79 -19.81 -1.38 1.35
C LEU A 79 -19.77 -0.85 -0.11
N HIS A 80 -20.35 -1.61 -1.05
CA HIS A 80 -20.34 -1.41 -2.50
C HIS A 80 -19.00 -1.59 -3.22
N GLN A 81 -17.93 -1.93 -2.49
CA GLN A 81 -16.67 -2.34 -3.09
C GLN A 81 -16.74 -3.83 -3.45
N ARG A 82 -16.70 -4.11 -4.75
CA ARG A 82 -16.73 -5.47 -5.31
C ARG A 82 -15.31 -6.03 -5.37
N MET A 83 -15.14 -7.24 -4.88
CA MET A 83 -13.85 -7.92 -4.77
C MET A 83 -13.96 -9.32 -5.35
N LEU A 84 -12.89 -9.75 -6.03
CA LEU A 84 -12.70 -11.11 -6.48
C LEU A 84 -11.45 -11.66 -5.79
N VAL A 85 -11.61 -12.74 -5.05
CA VAL A 85 -10.49 -13.51 -4.50
C VAL A 85 -10.17 -14.63 -5.47
N LEU A 86 -8.91 -14.68 -5.92
CA LEU A 86 -8.43 -15.67 -6.88
C LEU A 86 -7.69 -16.77 -6.11
N GLY A 87 -8.33 -17.94 -5.99
CA GLY A 87 -7.85 -19.08 -5.21
C GLY A 87 -6.94 -20.05 -5.97
N SER A 88 -6.83 -19.93 -7.30
CA SER A 88 -5.97 -20.77 -8.13
C SER A 88 -4.97 -19.98 -8.97
N PHE A 89 -3.86 -20.64 -9.31
CA PHE A 89 -2.85 -20.09 -10.19
C PHE A 89 -3.41 -19.82 -11.59
N GLU A 90 -4.29 -20.71 -12.07
CA GLU A 90 -4.93 -20.61 -13.38
C GLU A 90 -5.78 -19.34 -13.47
N ALA A 91 -6.64 -19.11 -12.47
CA ALA A 91 -7.48 -17.91 -12.39
C ALA A 91 -6.63 -16.62 -12.26
N ALA A 92 -5.59 -16.65 -11.42
CA ALA A 92 -4.66 -15.54 -11.27
C ALA A 92 -3.91 -15.22 -12.58
N ASN A 93 -3.39 -16.24 -13.26
CA ASN A 93 -2.68 -16.09 -14.53
C ASN A 93 -3.60 -15.60 -15.66
N GLU A 94 -4.84 -16.12 -15.73
CA GLU A 94 -5.80 -15.68 -16.76
C GLU A 94 -6.19 -14.21 -16.60
N LEU A 95 -6.50 -13.78 -15.37
CA LEU A 95 -6.96 -12.42 -15.14
C LEU A 95 -5.81 -11.43 -15.03
N LEU A 96 -4.77 -11.71 -14.25
CA LEU A 96 -3.73 -10.74 -13.92
C LEU A 96 -2.61 -10.70 -14.96
N ALA A 97 -2.26 -11.82 -15.60
CA ALA A 97 -1.18 -11.86 -16.59
C ALA A 97 -1.71 -11.70 -18.02
N LYS A 98 -2.58 -12.62 -18.47
CA LYS A 98 -3.09 -12.63 -19.86
C LYS A 98 -3.97 -11.43 -20.18
N LYS A 99 -4.75 -10.94 -19.21
CA LYS A 99 -5.65 -9.79 -19.33
C LYS A 99 -5.13 -8.56 -18.57
N SER A 100 -3.82 -8.45 -18.40
CA SER A 100 -3.17 -7.35 -17.66
C SER A 100 -3.59 -5.97 -18.14
N THR A 101 -3.79 -5.74 -19.44
CA THR A 101 -4.25 -4.44 -19.97
C THR A 101 -5.64 -4.02 -19.48
N ILE A 102 -6.45 -4.98 -18.99
CA ILE A 102 -7.82 -4.76 -18.49
C ILE A 102 -7.81 -4.68 -16.96
N TYR A 103 -6.98 -5.49 -16.27
CA TYR A 103 -7.03 -5.64 -14.81
C TYR A 103 -5.82 -5.05 -14.06
N SER A 104 -4.92 -4.31 -14.72
CA SER A 104 -3.73 -3.74 -14.07
C SER A 104 -3.96 -2.42 -13.33
N ASP A 105 -5.18 -1.87 -13.37
CA ASP A 105 -5.45 -0.61 -12.67
C ASP A 105 -5.45 -0.79 -11.14
N ARG A 106 -5.43 0.31 -10.39
CA ARG A 106 -5.44 0.28 -8.92
C ARG A 106 -6.77 0.79 -8.38
N PRO A 107 -7.31 0.17 -7.31
CA PRO A 107 -8.49 0.70 -6.66
C PRO A 107 -8.19 2.11 -6.13
N GLY A 108 -9.12 3.04 -6.34
CA GLY A 108 -9.00 4.40 -5.83
C GLY A 108 -9.12 4.39 -4.30
N LEU A 109 -7.99 4.53 -3.61
CA LEU A 109 -7.94 4.76 -2.17
C LEU A 109 -7.91 6.27 -1.93
N ILE A 110 -9.01 6.85 -1.45
CA ILE A 110 -9.11 8.30 -1.29
C ILE A 110 -8.23 8.77 -0.14
N MET A 111 -8.24 8.06 0.99
CA MET A 111 -7.39 8.44 2.12
C MET A 111 -5.90 8.24 1.80
N LEU A 112 -5.49 7.01 1.53
CA LEU A 112 -4.07 6.69 1.30
C LEU A 112 -3.55 7.26 -0.03
N GLY A 113 -4.30 7.09 -1.12
CA GLY A 113 -3.90 7.53 -2.45
C GLY A 113 -4.01 9.04 -2.59
N GLU A 114 -5.23 9.57 -2.68
CA GLU A 114 -5.47 10.98 -3.04
C GLU A 114 -5.05 11.96 -1.93
N LEU A 115 -5.48 11.74 -0.68
CA LEU A 115 -5.30 12.71 0.39
C LEU A 115 -3.89 12.65 1.01
N MET A 116 -3.36 11.46 1.26
CA MET A 116 -1.97 11.30 1.74
C MET A 116 -0.94 11.43 0.60
N GLY A 117 -1.32 11.15 -0.65
CA GLY A 117 -0.45 11.26 -1.84
C GLY A 117 0.33 9.99 -2.16
N LEU A 118 -0.07 8.82 -1.66
CA LEU A 118 0.61 7.55 -1.95
C LEU A 118 0.37 7.09 -3.39
N ASP A 119 -0.63 7.65 -4.09
CA ASP A 119 -0.88 7.44 -5.51
C ASP A 119 0.21 8.01 -6.43
N GLN A 120 1.18 8.74 -5.89
CA GLN A 120 2.39 9.15 -6.62
C GLN A 120 3.42 8.01 -6.74
N SER A 121 3.29 6.96 -5.92
CA SER A 121 4.17 5.78 -5.93
C SER A 121 3.63 4.70 -6.88
N PHE A 122 4.48 4.07 -7.70
CA PHE A 122 4.02 3.09 -8.70
C PHE A 122 3.18 1.91 -8.15
N PRO A 123 3.27 1.49 -6.86
CA PRO A 123 2.37 0.47 -6.32
C PRO A 123 0.89 0.87 -6.33
N LEU A 124 0.57 2.15 -6.14
CA LEU A 124 -0.81 2.68 -6.13
C LEU A 124 -1.12 3.66 -7.27
N LEU A 125 -0.11 4.10 -8.02
CA LEU A 125 -0.29 4.94 -9.19
C LEU A 125 -1.09 4.16 -10.25
N GLY A 126 -2.19 4.76 -10.72
CA GLY A 126 -2.99 4.22 -11.80
C GLY A 126 -2.18 4.02 -13.09
N TYR A 127 -2.64 3.13 -13.96
CA TYR A 127 -1.90 2.80 -15.18
C TYR A 127 -1.82 4.02 -16.13
N CYS A 128 -0.66 4.64 -16.23
CA CYS A 128 -0.38 5.81 -17.06
C CYS A 128 1.08 5.84 -17.55
N ALA A 129 1.48 6.87 -18.31
CA ALA A 129 2.87 7.03 -18.74
C ALA A 129 3.84 7.12 -17.56
N GLY A 130 3.51 7.92 -16.53
CA GLY A 130 4.34 8.06 -15.33
C GLY A 130 4.52 6.76 -14.54
N TRP A 131 3.54 5.86 -14.56
CA TRP A 131 3.67 4.52 -13.99
C TRP A 131 4.69 3.68 -14.76
N LYS A 132 4.68 3.75 -16.10
CA LYS A 132 5.65 3.05 -16.95
C LYS A 132 7.06 3.58 -16.70
N ASP A 133 7.21 4.90 -16.54
CA ASP A 133 8.51 5.53 -16.27
C ASP A 133 9.09 5.10 -14.93
N GLN A 134 8.29 5.16 -13.85
CA GLN A 134 8.74 4.69 -12.53
C GLN A 134 9.10 3.19 -12.56
N ARG A 135 8.29 2.35 -13.22
CA ARG A 135 8.62 0.92 -13.33
C ARG A 135 9.87 0.65 -14.15
N LYS A 136 10.07 1.37 -15.26
CA LYS A 136 11.26 1.26 -16.10
C LYS A 136 12.51 1.62 -15.28
N LEU A 137 12.44 2.68 -14.48
CA LEU A 137 13.51 3.06 -13.56
C LEU A 137 13.77 1.95 -12.54
N ALA A 138 12.76 1.48 -11.81
CA ALA A 138 12.94 0.41 -10.82
C ALA A 138 13.57 -0.87 -11.41
N HIS A 139 13.27 -1.21 -12.67
CA HIS A 139 13.89 -2.33 -13.36
C HIS A 139 15.40 -2.21 -13.55
N LEU A 140 15.97 -0.99 -13.55
CA LEU A 140 17.43 -0.78 -13.62
C LEU A 140 18.16 -1.35 -12.41
N ALA A 141 17.54 -1.32 -11.23
CA ALA A 141 18.11 -1.86 -10.00
C ALA A 141 17.70 -3.30 -9.69
N LEU A 142 16.56 -3.77 -10.23
CA LEU A 142 15.98 -5.06 -9.87
C LEU A 142 16.16 -6.15 -10.93
N ASN A 143 16.92 -5.89 -12.00
CA ASN A 143 17.21 -6.93 -13.00
C ASN A 143 18.30 -7.90 -12.51
N SER A 144 18.37 -9.06 -13.18
CA SER A 144 19.27 -10.16 -12.82
C SER A 144 20.75 -9.79 -12.82
N ASP A 145 21.16 -8.78 -13.59
CA ASP A 145 22.55 -8.33 -13.64
C ASP A 145 22.85 -7.33 -12.53
N ALA A 146 21.95 -6.39 -12.26
CA ALA A 146 22.07 -5.45 -11.15
C ALA A 146 22.14 -6.16 -9.79
N ILE A 147 21.34 -7.22 -9.59
CA ILE A 147 21.29 -7.97 -8.33
C ILE A 147 22.65 -8.60 -7.98
N LYS A 148 23.46 -9.00 -8.98
CA LYS A 148 24.81 -9.55 -8.75
C LYS A 148 25.75 -8.55 -8.09
N GLY A 149 25.52 -7.26 -8.30
CA GLY A 149 26.29 -6.17 -7.68
C GLY A 149 26.01 -5.99 -6.19
N TYR A 150 24.95 -6.62 -5.65
CA TYR A 150 24.55 -6.44 -4.25
C TYR A 150 25.07 -7.51 -3.30
N THR A 151 25.84 -8.50 -3.78
CA THR A 151 26.33 -9.61 -2.95
C THR A 151 27.19 -9.11 -1.77
N ALA A 152 28.17 -8.24 -2.01
CA ALA A 152 29.02 -7.71 -0.93
C ALA A 152 28.20 -6.94 0.12
N LEU A 153 27.19 -6.18 -0.32
CA LEU A 153 26.27 -5.47 0.56
C LEU A 153 25.44 -6.43 1.43
N GLN A 154 24.95 -7.51 0.84
CA GLN A 154 24.20 -8.55 1.55
C GLN A 154 25.08 -9.29 2.56
N GLU A 155 26.31 -9.62 2.19
CA GLU A 155 27.30 -10.25 3.09
C GLU A 155 27.58 -9.36 4.32
N GLU A 156 27.82 -8.06 4.12
CA GLU A 156 28.03 -7.13 5.24
C GLU A 156 26.80 -7.07 6.17
N ALA A 157 25.60 -6.99 5.60
CA ALA A 157 24.37 -6.97 6.38
C ALA A 157 24.15 -8.27 7.17
N VAL A 158 24.48 -9.42 6.58
CA VAL A 158 24.40 -10.74 7.22
C VAL A 158 25.41 -10.87 8.35
N VAL A 159 26.65 -10.41 8.17
CA VAL A 159 27.66 -10.43 9.25
C VAL A 159 27.16 -9.64 10.46
N LEU A 160 26.61 -8.43 10.26
CA LEU A 160 26.06 -7.64 11.37
C LEU A 160 24.83 -8.26 12.02
N PHE A 161 23.99 -8.90 11.22
CA PHE A 161 22.84 -9.63 11.71
C PHE A 161 23.26 -10.79 12.61
N LEU A 162 24.20 -11.61 12.16
CA LEU A 162 24.70 -12.76 12.93
C LEU A 162 25.41 -12.32 14.21
N ASP A 163 26.21 -11.26 14.15
CA ASP A 163 26.89 -10.67 15.31
C ASP A 163 25.86 -10.22 16.38
N SER A 164 24.82 -9.50 15.96
CA SER A 164 23.73 -9.07 16.85
C SER A 164 22.92 -10.26 17.41
N LEU A 165 22.78 -11.32 16.62
CA LEU A 165 21.99 -12.50 16.99
C LEU A 165 22.70 -13.38 18.02
N VAL A 166 24.04 -13.43 17.99
CA VAL A 166 24.84 -14.11 19.01
C VAL A 166 24.62 -13.47 20.38
N ASP A 167 24.55 -12.14 20.44
CA ASP A 167 24.33 -11.40 21.69
C ASP A 167 22.88 -11.49 22.18
N ASN A 168 21.89 -11.48 21.28
CA ASN A 168 20.48 -11.54 21.63
C ASN A 168 19.66 -12.42 20.67
N PRO A 169 19.73 -13.75 20.82
CA PRO A 169 19.05 -14.68 19.92
C PRO A 169 17.52 -14.58 19.98
N SER A 170 16.97 -14.06 21.09
CA SER A 170 15.53 -13.90 21.27
C SER A 170 14.91 -12.81 20.39
N ASP A 171 15.72 -11.89 19.84
CA ASP A 171 15.27 -10.77 19.00
C ASP A 171 15.50 -11.00 17.50
N PHE A 172 15.53 -12.26 17.08
CA PHE A 172 15.75 -12.67 15.69
C PHE A 172 14.92 -11.88 14.67
N ALA A 173 13.62 -11.75 14.90
CA ALA A 173 12.70 -11.13 13.94
C ALA A 173 12.97 -9.63 13.73
N SER A 174 13.26 -8.89 14.80
CA SER A 174 13.57 -7.46 14.71
C SER A 174 14.93 -7.23 14.05
N GLN A 175 15.93 -8.05 14.40
CA GLN A 175 17.24 -7.99 13.79
C GLN A 175 17.21 -8.33 12.29
N LEU A 176 16.41 -9.31 11.89
CA LEU A 176 16.22 -9.65 10.47
C LEU A 176 15.49 -8.53 9.70
N ARG A 177 14.49 -7.87 10.32
CA ARG A 177 13.85 -6.67 9.75
C ARG A 177 14.85 -5.54 9.55
N LEU A 178 15.70 -5.29 10.53
CA LEU A 178 16.72 -4.24 10.46
C LEU A 178 17.75 -4.55 9.37
N ALA A 179 18.25 -5.79 9.30
CA ALA A 179 19.19 -6.22 8.26
C ALA A 179 18.59 -6.06 6.86
N SER A 180 17.34 -6.51 6.67
CA SER A 180 16.60 -6.32 5.41
C SER A 180 16.42 -4.84 5.08
N GLY A 181 16.10 -4.01 6.07
CA GLY A 181 15.98 -2.56 5.92
C GLY A 181 17.27 -1.90 5.45
N ARG A 182 18.40 -2.27 6.05
CA ARG A 182 19.73 -1.79 5.67
C ARG A 182 20.07 -2.16 4.23
N ILE A 183 19.86 -3.42 3.84
CA ILE A 183 20.11 -3.87 2.46
C ILE A 183 19.31 -3.02 1.46
N VAL A 184 18.00 -2.89 1.65
CA VAL A 184 17.15 -2.13 0.71
C VAL A 184 17.50 -0.65 0.71
N LEU A 185 17.77 -0.04 1.87
CA LEU A 185 18.15 1.36 1.98
C LEU A 185 19.48 1.64 1.28
N SER A 186 20.51 0.81 1.52
CA SER A 186 21.81 0.95 0.90
C SER A 186 21.76 0.70 -0.62
N MET A 187 20.99 -0.31 -1.05
CA MET A 187 20.77 -0.57 -2.48
C MET A 187 20.07 0.62 -3.18
N THR A 188 19.08 1.21 -2.52
CA THR A 188 18.23 2.26 -3.12
C THR A 188 18.89 3.64 -3.06
N TYR A 189 19.50 3.98 -1.93
CA TYR A 189 20.00 5.32 -1.61
C TYR A 189 21.49 5.36 -1.26
N GLY A 190 22.23 4.26 -1.29
CA GLY A 190 23.68 4.28 -1.02
C GLY A 190 24.05 4.66 0.41
N VAL A 191 23.08 4.71 1.33
CA VAL A 191 23.33 5.00 2.74
C VAL A 191 24.12 3.83 3.34
N PRO A 192 25.27 4.05 4.00
CA PRO A 192 26.05 2.97 4.58
C PRO A 192 25.26 2.19 5.64
N ILE A 193 25.38 0.86 5.64
CA ILE A 193 24.63 -0.06 6.51
C ILE A 193 24.76 0.28 8.02
N LYS A 194 25.96 0.72 8.44
CA LYS A 194 26.27 1.03 9.85
C LYS A 194 26.03 2.49 10.23
N SER A 195 25.54 3.33 9.31
CA SER A 195 25.40 4.75 9.59
C SER A 195 24.22 5.02 10.54
N PRO A 196 24.29 6.04 11.43
CA PRO A 196 23.16 6.45 12.25
C PRO A 196 21.92 6.84 11.44
N GLU A 197 22.12 7.41 10.25
CA GLU A 197 21.05 7.79 9.31
C GLU A 197 20.24 6.57 8.87
N SER A 198 20.89 5.41 8.70
CA SER A 198 20.21 4.18 8.31
C SER A 198 19.10 3.79 9.28
N ILE A 199 19.36 3.90 10.58
CA ILE A 199 18.41 3.54 11.63
C ILE A 199 17.21 4.50 11.60
N ASN A 200 17.47 5.81 11.47
CA ASN A 200 16.42 6.83 11.43
C ASN A 200 15.51 6.66 10.21
N PHE A 201 16.10 6.44 9.02
CA PHE A 201 15.31 6.22 7.81
C PHE A 201 14.48 4.94 7.88
N ILE A 202 15.02 3.86 8.47
CA ILE A 202 14.30 2.60 8.63
C ILE A 202 13.13 2.75 9.60
N ALA A 203 13.31 3.46 10.71
CA ALA A 203 12.26 3.70 11.69
C ALA A 203 11.07 4.48 11.10
N GLU A 204 11.32 5.56 10.33
CA GLU A 204 10.24 6.31 9.67
C GLU A 204 9.51 5.45 8.63
N LEU A 205 10.22 4.57 7.91
CA LEU A 205 9.61 3.64 6.98
C LEU A 205 8.68 2.63 7.70
N GLU A 206 9.11 2.09 8.83
CA GLU A 206 8.32 1.11 9.59
C GLU A 206 7.00 1.69 10.08
N ILE A 207 7.02 2.93 10.58
CA ILE A 207 5.81 3.67 10.98
C ILE A 207 4.88 3.86 9.77
N MET A 208 5.44 4.28 8.62
CA MET A 208 4.63 4.47 7.41
C MET A 208 4.00 3.15 6.92
N MET A 209 4.74 2.04 7.00
CA MET A 209 4.21 0.73 6.61
C MET A 209 3.10 0.24 7.53
N GLU A 210 3.12 0.60 8.81
CA GLU A 210 1.99 0.34 9.71
C GLU A 210 0.75 1.16 9.31
N ILE A 211 0.92 2.46 9.01
CA ILE A 211 -0.17 3.34 8.53
C ILE A 211 -0.78 2.78 7.25
N ILE A 212 0.04 2.40 6.27
CA ILE A 212 -0.41 1.80 5.00
C ILE A 212 -1.15 0.50 5.28
N GLY A 213 -0.56 -0.40 6.07
CA GLY A 213 -1.16 -1.71 6.37
C GLY A 213 -2.54 -1.59 7.02
N ARG A 214 -2.72 -0.64 7.94
CA ARG A 214 -4.03 -0.38 8.56
C ARG A 214 -5.00 0.30 7.61
N GLY A 215 -4.51 1.23 6.78
CA GLY A 215 -5.34 2.00 5.85
C GLY A 215 -5.82 1.22 4.62
N MET A 216 -5.17 0.12 4.28
CA MET A 216 -5.60 -0.76 3.17
C MET A 216 -6.77 -1.70 3.54
N MET A 217 -7.14 -1.78 4.82
CA MET A 217 -8.24 -2.63 5.26
C MET A 217 -9.59 -2.04 4.79
N PRO A 218 -10.52 -2.86 4.24
CA PRO A 218 -11.86 -2.38 3.89
C PRO A 218 -12.56 -1.72 5.08
N GLY A 219 -13.05 -0.49 4.87
CA GLY A 219 -13.71 0.28 5.92
C GLY A 219 -12.78 1.01 6.90
N ALA A 220 -11.46 0.97 6.71
CA ALA A 220 -10.49 1.71 7.54
C ALA A 220 -10.78 3.21 7.60
N TYR A 221 -11.23 3.80 6.47
CA TYR A 221 -11.65 5.19 6.41
C TYR A 221 -13.00 5.34 5.74
N LEU A 222 -13.91 6.09 6.37
CA LEU A 222 -15.23 6.37 5.82
C LEU A 222 -15.16 7.10 4.47
N VAL A 223 -14.11 7.91 4.27
CA VAL A 223 -13.94 8.71 3.05
C VAL A 223 -13.75 7.84 1.80
N ASP A 224 -13.21 6.62 1.94
CA ASP A 224 -13.03 5.68 0.83
C ASP A 224 -14.38 5.12 0.35
N MET A 225 -15.36 5.00 1.25
CA MET A 225 -16.72 4.58 0.91
C MET A 225 -17.62 5.73 0.46
N LEU A 226 -17.42 6.91 1.06
CA LEU A 226 -18.24 8.09 0.86
C LEU A 226 -17.33 9.22 0.37
N PRO A 227 -17.00 9.26 -0.94
CA PRO A 227 -16.01 10.21 -1.48
C PRO A 227 -16.34 11.67 -1.23
N TRP A 228 -17.61 12.02 -1.01
CA TRP A 228 -18.03 13.38 -0.69
C TRP A 228 -17.56 13.86 0.69
N LEU A 229 -17.22 12.95 1.61
CA LEU A 229 -16.70 13.28 2.94
C LEU A 229 -15.39 14.07 2.88
N LYS A 230 -14.58 13.90 1.82
CA LYS A 230 -13.34 14.67 1.65
C LYS A 230 -13.55 16.18 1.49
N ARG A 231 -14.77 16.60 1.17
CA ARG A 231 -15.15 18.01 1.00
C ARG A 231 -15.69 18.64 2.30
N ILE A 232 -15.81 17.87 3.38
CA ILE A 232 -16.32 18.39 4.65
C ILE A 232 -15.28 19.38 5.23
N PRO A 233 -15.70 20.61 5.57
CA PRO A 233 -14.81 21.58 6.19
C PRO A 233 -14.21 21.06 7.51
N SER A 234 -12.98 21.49 7.82
CA SER A 234 -12.26 21.10 9.04
C SER A 234 -12.94 21.56 10.34
N TRP A 235 -13.84 22.56 10.30
CA TRP A 235 -14.55 23.05 11.48
C TRP A 235 -15.70 22.13 11.93
N VAL A 236 -16.11 21.16 11.11
CA VAL A 236 -17.19 20.24 11.48
C VAL A 236 -16.74 19.36 12.64
N PRO A 237 -17.50 19.26 13.75
CA PRO A 237 -17.14 18.43 14.89
C PRO A 237 -16.87 16.98 14.47
N PHE A 238 -15.84 16.37 15.08
CA PHE A 238 -15.42 14.99 14.81
C PHE A 238 -14.88 14.72 13.38
N ASN A 239 -14.71 15.74 12.53
CA ASN A 239 -14.05 15.58 11.23
C ASN A 239 -12.52 15.58 11.38
N ASN A 240 -11.91 14.40 11.51
CA ASN A 240 -10.46 14.22 11.57
C ASN A 240 -9.83 13.86 10.21
N ILE A 241 -10.59 13.83 9.11
CA ILE A 241 -10.13 13.39 7.79
C ILE A 241 -8.90 14.18 7.33
N ASN A 242 -9.00 15.51 7.33
CA ASN A 242 -7.91 16.39 6.89
C ASN A 242 -6.67 16.29 7.79
N SER A 243 -6.87 16.09 9.10
CA SER A 243 -5.77 15.94 10.07
C SER A 243 -5.01 14.63 9.82
N ILE A 244 -5.73 13.51 9.70
CA ILE A 244 -5.15 12.19 9.39
C ILE A 244 -4.43 12.23 8.04
N ALA A 245 -5.06 12.81 7.02
CA ALA A 245 -4.46 12.97 5.69
C ALA A 245 -3.17 13.79 5.74
N THR A 246 -3.17 14.92 6.44
CA THR A 246 -2.00 15.80 6.56
C THR A 246 -0.86 15.12 7.32
N GLU A 247 -1.18 14.40 8.39
CA GLU A 247 -0.20 13.62 9.15
C GLU A 247 0.39 12.51 8.27
N GLY A 248 -0.45 11.71 7.62
CA GLY A 248 -0.01 10.64 6.71
C GLY A 248 0.82 11.18 5.54
N ARG A 249 0.42 12.31 4.94
CA ARG A 249 1.21 12.99 3.91
C ARG A 249 2.56 13.45 4.43
N THR A 250 2.60 14.03 5.63
CA THR A 250 3.85 14.48 6.25
C THR A 250 4.79 13.30 6.49
N ARG A 251 4.27 12.17 6.98
CA ARG A 251 5.05 10.94 7.18
C ARG A 251 5.54 10.36 5.86
N LEU A 252 4.67 10.29 4.84
CA LEU A 252 5.05 9.83 3.52
C LEU A 252 6.22 10.64 2.95
N LEU A 253 6.15 11.97 3.06
CA LEU A 253 7.22 12.86 2.60
C LEU A 253 8.53 12.71 3.40
N ARG A 254 8.47 12.32 4.68
CA ARG A 254 9.66 11.97 5.48
C ARG A 254 10.30 10.65 5.06
N VAL A 255 9.54 9.74 4.46
CA VAL A 255 10.08 8.47 3.93
C VAL A 255 10.73 8.68 2.56
N VAL A 256 10.11 9.46 1.67
CA VAL A 256 10.61 9.59 0.28
C VAL A 256 11.56 10.77 0.06
N GLY A 257 11.51 11.81 0.90
CA GLY A 257 12.28 13.05 0.73
C GLY A 257 13.71 12.96 1.30
N PRO A 258 13.89 12.84 2.62
CA PRO A 258 15.21 12.89 3.26
C PRO A 258 16.24 11.90 2.69
N PRO A 259 15.94 10.61 2.45
CA PRO A 259 16.91 9.71 1.83
C PRO A 259 17.29 10.11 0.40
N PHE A 260 16.34 10.68 -0.35
CA PHE A 260 16.58 11.16 -1.71
C PHE A 260 17.47 12.42 -1.73
N GLU A 261 17.17 13.39 -0.86
CA GLU A 261 17.98 14.61 -0.74
C GLU A 261 19.39 14.31 -0.22
N TYR A 262 19.54 13.32 0.67
CA TYR A 262 20.85 12.80 1.09
C TYR A 262 21.69 12.37 -0.12
N VAL A 263 21.12 11.58 -1.04
CA VAL A 263 21.83 11.14 -2.25
C VAL A 263 22.15 12.30 -3.17
N LYS A 264 21.19 13.21 -3.42
CA LYS A 264 21.42 14.39 -4.26
C LYS A 264 22.60 15.22 -3.75
N GLN A 265 22.69 15.40 -2.43
CA GLN A 265 23.83 16.09 -1.83
C GLN A 265 25.14 15.34 -2.12
N GLN A 266 25.20 14.03 -1.86
CA GLN A 266 26.40 13.23 -2.08
C GLN A 266 26.85 13.18 -3.55
N VAL A 267 25.90 13.14 -4.49
CA VAL A 267 26.19 13.19 -5.94
C VAL A 267 26.81 14.54 -6.29
N SER A 268 26.25 15.64 -5.80
CA SER A 268 26.78 16.98 -6.09
C SER A 268 28.18 17.23 -5.49
N THR A 269 28.53 16.54 -4.40
CA THR A 269 29.88 16.60 -3.80
C THR A 269 30.85 15.55 -4.34
N GLY A 270 30.41 14.68 -5.25
CA GLY A 270 31.25 13.60 -5.81
C GLY A 270 31.60 12.49 -4.82
N SER A 271 30.83 12.34 -3.73
CA SER A 271 31.06 11.37 -2.65
C SER A 271 29.94 10.32 -2.53
N ALA A 272 29.04 10.23 -3.52
CA ALA A 272 27.96 9.27 -3.53
C ALA A 272 28.45 7.83 -3.66
N ASN A 273 27.91 6.96 -2.80
CA ASN A 273 28.03 5.52 -2.98
C ASN A 273 27.16 5.07 -4.16
N THR A 274 27.59 4.00 -4.83
CA THR A 274 26.81 3.35 -5.88
C THR A 274 25.44 2.92 -5.33
N SER A 275 24.37 3.38 -5.98
CA SER A 275 23.00 3.07 -5.61
C SER A 275 22.05 3.35 -6.77
N PHE A 276 20.84 2.79 -6.70
CA PHE A 276 19.80 3.07 -7.68
C PHE A 276 19.58 4.58 -7.91
N THR A 277 19.43 5.33 -6.81
CA THR A 277 19.14 6.77 -6.87
C THR A 277 20.32 7.54 -7.47
N ALA A 278 21.56 7.24 -7.08
CA ALA A 278 22.75 7.89 -7.64
C ALA A 278 22.87 7.64 -9.14
N THR A 279 22.74 6.37 -9.59
CA THR A 279 22.78 6.02 -11.00
C THR A 279 21.68 6.72 -11.81
N CYS A 280 20.47 6.84 -11.26
CA CYS A 280 19.38 7.54 -11.96
C CYS A 280 19.60 9.06 -12.04
N LEU A 281 20.22 9.67 -11.04
CA LEU A 281 20.53 11.10 -11.03
C LEU A 281 21.65 11.47 -12.01
N GLU A 282 22.45 10.50 -12.44
CA GLU A 282 23.51 10.68 -13.44
C GLU A 282 23.04 10.47 -14.89
N LEU A 283 21.80 9.99 -15.10
CA LEU A 283 21.24 9.80 -16.45
C LEU A 283 20.97 11.13 -17.15
N GLU A 284 21.10 11.13 -18.47
CA GLU A 284 20.62 12.25 -19.30
C GLU A 284 19.11 12.47 -19.09
N GLY A 285 18.70 13.71 -18.84
CA GLY A 285 17.30 14.05 -18.54
C GLY A 285 16.85 13.77 -17.10
N ALA A 286 17.78 13.50 -16.18
CA ALA A 286 17.45 13.23 -14.77
C ALA A 286 16.66 14.37 -14.09
N THR A 287 16.92 15.62 -14.47
CA THR A 287 16.20 16.79 -13.93
C THR A 287 14.71 16.74 -14.25
N GLU A 288 14.35 16.41 -15.49
CA GLU A 288 12.97 16.25 -15.95
C GLU A 288 12.31 15.03 -15.30
N MET A 289 13.10 13.99 -15.03
CA MET A 289 12.63 12.73 -14.43
C MET A 289 12.68 12.72 -12.90
N GLU A 290 13.13 13.78 -12.24
CA GLU A 290 13.43 13.79 -10.80
C GLU A 290 12.24 13.29 -9.96
N HIS A 291 11.03 13.73 -10.29
CA HIS A 291 9.81 13.29 -9.63
C HIS A 291 9.64 11.77 -9.73
N HIS A 292 9.81 11.19 -10.92
CA HIS A 292 9.69 9.74 -11.14
C HIS A 292 10.82 8.97 -10.47
N ILE A 293 12.05 9.50 -10.46
CA ILE A 293 13.18 8.87 -9.75
C ILE A 293 12.89 8.84 -8.25
N ARG A 294 12.48 9.96 -7.65
CA ARG A 294 12.17 10.05 -6.22
C ARG A 294 11.09 9.05 -5.80
N TRP A 295 9.98 9.01 -6.53
CA TRP A 295 8.88 8.10 -6.22
C TRP A 295 9.17 6.63 -6.56
N SER A 296 9.97 6.37 -7.59
CA SER A 296 10.48 5.02 -7.88
C SER A 296 11.38 4.52 -6.75
N ALA A 297 12.33 5.35 -6.28
CA ALA A 297 13.20 5.03 -5.15
C ALA A 297 12.37 4.78 -3.87
N GLY A 298 11.44 5.68 -3.56
CA GLY A 298 10.54 5.52 -2.41
C GLY A 298 9.70 4.24 -2.49
N SER A 299 9.24 3.87 -3.68
CA SER A 299 8.50 2.62 -3.91
C SER A 299 9.38 1.38 -3.74
N MET A 300 10.64 1.41 -4.18
CA MET A 300 11.58 0.32 -3.95
C MET A 300 11.91 0.17 -2.47
N TYR A 301 12.13 1.29 -1.78
CA TYR A 301 12.41 1.32 -0.36
C TYR A 301 11.23 0.79 0.46
N GLY A 302 10.02 1.24 0.11
CA GLY A 302 8.79 0.75 0.72
C GLY A 302 8.36 -0.64 0.28
N GLY A 303 8.90 -1.13 -0.84
CA GLY A 303 8.73 -2.50 -1.31
C GLY A 303 9.39 -3.54 -0.42
N ARG A 304 10.01 -3.15 0.71
CA ARG A 304 10.51 -4.06 1.75
C ARG A 304 9.37 -4.97 2.22
N LEU A 305 9.39 -6.17 1.68
CA LEU A 305 8.42 -7.20 1.96
C LEU A 305 8.44 -7.54 3.45
N LYS A 306 7.30 -7.36 4.14
CA LYS A 306 6.96 -8.09 5.38
C LYS A 306 7.05 -9.63 5.19
N TYR A 307 7.21 -10.09 3.94
CA TYR A 307 7.26 -11.48 3.50
C TYR A 307 8.60 -12.18 3.76
N THR A 308 9.71 -11.48 4.01
CA THR A 308 10.95 -12.16 4.44
C THR A 308 10.73 -12.88 5.77
N LEU A 309 9.88 -12.33 6.64
CA LEU A 309 9.49 -12.97 7.90
C LEU A 309 8.39 -14.02 7.72
N LEU A 310 7.39 -13.76 6.88
CA LEU A 310 6.30 -14.73 6.64
C LEU A 310 6.83 -16.03 6.03
N ARG A 311 7.92 -16.00 5.25
CA ARG A 311 8.53 -17.22 4.71
C ARG A 311 9.17 -18.10 5.78
N PHE A 312 9.69 -17.51 6.87
CA PHE A 312 10.21 -18.29 8.00
C PHE A 312 9.09 -18.84 8.89
N ASP A 313 7.97 -18.13 9.03
CA ASP A 313 6.80 -18.65 9.78
C ASP A 313 6.16 -19.86 9.06
N ILE A 314 6.07 -19.85 7.73
CA ILE A 314 5.45 -20.93 6.94
C ILE A 314 6.23 -22.26 7.05
N ASP A 315 7.55 -22.22 7.24
CA ASP A 315 8.39 -23.42 7.33
C ASP A 315 8.50 -23.97 8.77
N SER A 316 7.80 -23.38 9.75
CA SER A 316 7.87 -23.76 11.17
C SER A 316 6.72 -24.65 11.70
N HIS A 317 5.94 -25.26 10.78
CA HIS A 317 4.86 -26.21 11.12
C HIS A 317 4.98 -27.53 10.37
#